data_AF-A0A6P0K957-F1
#
_entry.id   AF-A0A6P0K957-F1
#
_cell.length_a   1.000
_cell.length_b   1.000
_cell.length_c   1.000
_cell.angle_alpha   90.00
_cell.angle_beta   90.00
_cell.angle_gamma   90.00
#
_symmetry.space_group_name_H-M   'P 1'
#
loop_
_entity.id
_entity.type
_entity.pdbx_description
1 polymer ?
#
loop_
_entity_poly.entity_id
_entity_poly.type
_entity_poly.pdbx_seq_one_letter_code
_entity_poly.pdbx_strand_id
1 'polypeptide(L)'
;MLSVEIIISYLNYDGKEYGCIWSRDITARKQLEIALKKAHQLLECRFEERTAQLKEVNEQLCREIAERQRAEVELKKQVALSHRCVVELQQVSEPLLTETESPSASQSLFPNCPQLSEVFNFIESNYQQPIGLGDVAKAVGYSPAYLTDLVRRLTGQTVYRWIAERRMTAACSLLQETDQTIDQIAKSVGYRYAVCFFRQFRQSFGMTPQVWRNAQRESEAID
;
A
#
# COMPACT_ATOMS: atom_id res chain seq x y z
N MET A 1 -17.02 -40.63 -33.93
CA MET A 1 -18.00 -40.11 -34.91
C MET A 1 -17.29 -39.01 -35.69
N LEU A 2 -17.15 -39.15 -37.02
CA LEU A 2 -16.51 -38.13 -37.85
C LEU A 2 -17.37 -36.87 -37.86
N SER A 3 -16.74 -35.70 -37.73
CA SER A 3 -17.41 -34.40 -37.88
C SER A 3 -17.11 -33.83 -39.26
N VAL A 4 -18.14 -33.72 -40.09
CA VAL A 4 -18.03 -33.19 -41.44
C VAL A 4 -18.77 -31.85 -41.52
N GLU A 5 -18.12 -30.86 -42.14
CA GLU A 5 -18.73 -29.59 -42.55
C GLU A 5 -19.18 -29.75 -44.00
N ILE A 6 -20.45 -29.48 -44.29
CA ILE A 6 -21.04 -29.59 -45.62
C ILE A 6 -21.46 -28.20 -46.08
N ILE A 7 -20.91 -27.76 -47.21
CA ILE A 7 -21.25 -26.49 -47.85
C ILE A 7 -21.95 -26.81 -49.17
N ILE A 8 -23.19 -26.32 -49.31
CA ILE A 8 -23.97 -26.43 -50.54
C ILE A 8 -23.92 -25.07 -51.23
N SER A 9 -23.67 -25.06 -52.54
CA SER A 9 -23.64 -23.85 -53.35
C SER A 9 -24.17 -24.15 -54.74
N TYR A 10 -24.92 -23.21 -55.32
CA TYR A 10 -25.48 -23.35 -56.66
C TYR A 10 -24.56 -22.67 -57.67
N LEU A 11 -24.23 -23.38 -58.75
CA LEU A 11 -23.49 -22.83 -59.88
C LEU A 11 -24.39 -22.85 -61.10
N ASN A 12 -24.56 -21.70 -61.75
CA ASN A 12 -25.21 -21.61 -63.05
C ASN A 12 -24.17 -21.87 -64.15
N TYR A 13 -24.41 -22.88 -64.99
CA TYR A 13 -23.57 -23.22 -66.15
C TYR A 13 -24.47 -23.62 -67.32
N ASP A 14 -24.23 -23.03 -68.50
CA ASP A 14 -25.02 -23.28 -69.71
C ASP A 14 -26.56 -23.17 -69.51
N GLY A 15 -26.98 -22.13 -68.79
CA GLY A 15 -28.40 -21.86 -68.50
C GLY A 15 -29.08 -22.87 -67.56
N LYS A 16 -28.31 -23.73 -66.89
CA LYS A 16 -28.82 -24.74 -65.93
C LYS A 16 -28.16 -24.56 -64.56
N GLU A 17 -28.96 -24.74 -63.52
CA GLU A 17 -28.50 -24.71 -62.13
C GLU A 17 -27.98 -26.08 -61.67
N TYR A 18 -26.74 -26.11 -61.20
CA TYR A 18 -26.12 -27.27 -60.62
C TYR A 18 -25.90 -27.06 -59.12
N GLY A 19 -26.43 -27.96 -58.30
CA GLY A 19 -26.13 -28.01 -56.86
C GLY A 19 -24.77 -28.66 -56.63
N CYS A 20 -23.77 -27.87 -56.24
CA CYS A 20 -22.46 -28.37 -55.82
C CYS A 20 -22.44 -28.58 -54.30
N ILE A 21 -21.98 -29.74 -53.85
CA ILE A 21 -21.84 -30.09 -52.43
C ILE A 21 -20.36 -30.33 -52.14
N TRP A 22 -19.80 -29.55 -51.22
CA TRP A 22 -18.43 -29.67 -50.75
C TRP A 22 -18.44 -30.18 -49.31
N SER A 23 -17.76 -31.31 -49.05
CA SER A 23 -17.58 -31.85 -47.70
C SER A 23 -16.14 -31.70 -47.25
N ARG A 24 -15.95 -31.29 -45.98
CA ARG A 24 -14.64 -31.19 -45.34
C ARG A 24 -14.69 -31.90 -44.00
N ASP A 25 -13.72 -32.79 -43.75
CA ASP A 25 -13.52 -33.34 -42.40
C ASP A 25 -12.98 -32.23 -41.48
N ILE A 26 -13.73 -31.94 -40.42
CA ILE A 26 -13.40 -30.95 -39.39
C ILE A 26 -13.19 -31.60 -38.01
N THR A 27 -13.06 -32.93 -37.95
CA THR A 27 -12.90 -33.70 -36.71
C THR A 27 -11.72 -33.20 -35.88
N ALA A 28 -10.56 -32.97 -36.51
CA ALA A 28 -9.37 -32.44 -35.84
C ALA A 28 -9.59 -31.01 -35.28
N ARG A 29 -10.26 -30.12 -36.05
CA ARG A 29 -10.54 -28.75 -35.59
C ARG A 29 -11.47 -28.75 -34.38
N LYS A 30 -12.57 -29.51 -34.42
CA LYS A 30 -13.50 -29.64 -33.30
C LYS A 30 -12.85 -30.28 -32.06
N GLN A 31 -11.96 -31.26 -32.24
CA GLN A 31 -11.21 -31.84 -31.12
C GLN A 31 -10.29 -30.81 -30.45
N LEU A 32 -9.59 -29.98 -31.24
CA LEU A 32 -8.77 -28.88 -30.73
C LEU A 32 -9.60 -27.80 -30.03
N GLU A 33 -10.74 -27.38 -30.60
CA GLU A 33 -11.68 -26.44 -29.97
C GLU A 33 -12.18 -26.94 -28.61
N ILE A 34 -12.56 -28.23 -28.53
CA ILE A 34 -12.99 -28.88 -27.27
C ILE A 34 -11.84 -28.96 -26.26
N ALA A 35 -10.63 -29.33 -26.70
CA ALA A 35 -9.45 -29.41 -25.84
C ALA A 35 -9.06 -28.03 -25.29
N LEU A 36 -9.07 -26.99 -26.13
CA LEU A 36 -8.81 -25.61 -25.74
C LEU A 36 -9.84 -25.11 -24.73
N LYS A 37 -11.14 -25.36 -24.97
CA LYS A 37 -12.20 -24.97 -24.04
C LYS A 37 -12.05 -25.65 -22.67
N LYS A 38 -11.72 -26.95 -22.65
CA LYS A 38 -11.42 -27.68 -21.39
C LYS A 38 -10.19 -27.14 -20.68
N ALA A 39 -9.12 -26.82 -21.41
CA ALA A 39 -7.90 -26.25 -20.84
C ALA A 39 -8.16 -24.85 -20.23
N HIS A 40 -8.97 -24.02 -20.89
CA HIS A 40 -9.37 -22.70 -20.38
C HIS A 40 -10.14 -22.82 -19.06
N GLN A 41 -11.18 -23.67 -19.02
CA GLN A 41 -11.97 -23.92 -17.80
C GLN A 41 -11.12 -24.46 -16.64
N LEU A 42 -10.15 -25.34 -16.91
CA LEU A 42 -9.21 -25.84 -15.89
C LEU A 42 -8.26 -24.74 -15.37
N LEU A 43 -7.88 -23.77 -16.21
CA LEU A 43 -7.06 -22.63 -15.79
C LEU A 43 -7.88 -21.64 -14.96
N GLU A 44 -9.13 -21.36 -15.34
CA GLU A 44 -10.06 -20.53 -14.58
C GLU A 44 -10.29 -21.11 -13.17
N CYS A 45 -10.66 -22.39 -13.05
CA CYS A 45 -10.81 -23.04 -11.74
C CYS A 45 -9.52 -22.97 -10.89
N ARG A 46 -8.34 -23.23 -11.47
CA ARG A 46 -7.08 -23.09 -10.72
C ARG A 46 -6.80 -21.65 -10.28
N PHE A 47 -7.21 -20.66 -11.08
CA PHE A 47 -7.04 -19.25 -10.73
C PHE A 47 -7.96 -18.85 -9.58
N GLU A 48 -9.21 -19.31 -9.58
CA GLU A 48 -10.16 -19.16 -8.47
C GLU A 48 -9.64 -19.85 -7.20
N GLU A 49 -9.21 -21.12 -7.28
CA GLU A 49 -8.59 -21.85 -6.17
C GLU A 49 -7.37 -21.12 -5.60
N ARG A 50 -6.44 -20.66 -6.46
CA ARG A 50 -5.24 -19.95 -6.00
C ARG A 50 -5.55 -18.57 -5.43
N THR A 51 -6.52 -17.84 -5.96
CA THR A 51 -6.92 -16.55 -5.39
C THR A 51 -7.69 -16.70 -4.08
N ALA A 52 -8.48 -17.78 -3.90
CA ALA A 52 -9.08 -18.15 -2.62
C ALA A 52 -8.01 -18.52 -1.58
N GLN A 53 -7.08 -19.43 -1.91
CA GLN A 53 -5.96 -19.81 -1.05
C GLN A 53 -5.11 -18.60 -0.63
N LEU A 54 -4.80 -17.68 -1.56
CA LEU A 54 -4.06 -16.46 -1.25
C LEU A 54 -4.83 -15.52 -0.32
N LYS A 55 -6.16 -15.41 -0.45
CA LYS A 55 -6.99 -14.65 0.50
C LYS A 55 -6.96 -15.28 1.89
N GLU A 56 -7.18 -16.59 1.97
CA GLU A 56 -7.19 -17.33 3.24
C GLU A 56 -5.84 -17.24 3.98
N VAL A 57 -4.72 -17.46 3.28
CA VAL A 57 -3.37 -17.30 3.85
C VAL A 57 -3.12 -15.86 4.31
N ASN A 58 -3.54 -14.85 3.54
CA ASN A 58 -3.43 -13.45 3.96
C ASN A 58 -4.29 -13.15 5.20
N GLU A 59 -5.50 -13.72 5.31
CA GLU A 59 -6.36 -13.57 6.49
C GLU A 59 -5.83 -14.31 7.71
N GLN A 60 -5.13 -15.44 7.54
CA GLN A 60 -4.39 -16.13 8.61
C GLN A 60 -3.20 -15.27 9.08
N LEU A 61 -2.37 -14.77 8.16
CA LEU A 61 -1.23 -13.89 8.48
C LEU A 61 -1.68 -12.59 9.17
N CYS A 62 -2.78 -11.97 8.74
CA CYS A 62 -3.36 -10.81 9.41
C CYS A 62 -3.82 -11.12 10.85
N ARG A 63 -4.37 -12.32 11.10
CA ARG A 63 -4.73 -12.77 12.46
C ARG A 63 -3.49 -12.98 13.33
N GLU A 64 -2.48 -13.70 12.84
CA GLU A 64 -1.21 -13.87 13.56
C GLU A 64 -0.52 -12.53 13.89
N ILE A 65 -0.50 -11.58 12.94
CA ILE A 65 0.08 -10.26 13.16
C ILE A 65 -0.70 -9.51 14.25
N ALA A 66 -2.03 -9.56 14.24
CA ALA A 66 -2.85 -8.92 15.27
C ALA A 66 -2.64 -9.55 16.67
N GLU A 67 -2.45 -10.87 16.75
CA GLU A 67 -2.16 -11.56 18.02
C GLU A 67 -0.75 -11.22 18.54
N ARG A 68 0.27 -11.24 17.68
CA ARG A 68 1.63 -10.83 18.04
C ARG A 68 1.68 -9.37 18.50
N GLN A 69 0.96 -8.47 17.81
CA GLN A 69 0.84 -7.07 18.23
C GLN A 69 0.18 -6.89 19.60
N ARG A 70 -0.84 -7.68 19.94
CA ARG A 70 -1.45 -7.66 21.29
C ARG A 70 -0.45 -8.11 22.35
N ALA A 71 0.32 -9.17 22.08
CA ALA A 71 1.37 -9.64 22.99
C ALA A 71 2.51 -8.62 23.16
N GLU A 72 2.95 -7.98 22.07
CA GLU A 72 3.95 -6.90 22.12
C GLU A 72 3.47 -5.68 22.91
N VAL A 73 2.20 -5.29 22.76
CA VAL A 73 1.61 -4.19 23.54
C VAL A 73 1.59 -4.51 25.03
N GLU A 74 1.23 -5.73 25.42
CA GLU A 74 1.20 -6.13 26.83
C GLU A 74 2.62 -6.23 27.43
N LEU A 75 3.57 -6.77 26.66
CA LEU A 75 4.98 -6.79 27.06
C LEU A 75 5.55 -5.36 27.19
N LYS A 76 5.20 -4.44 26.29
CA LYS A 76 5.59 -3.02 26.39
C LYS A 76 5.01 -2.34 27.63
N LYS A 77 3.78 -2.67 28.06
CA LYS A 77 3.22 -2.18 29.35
C LYS A 77 4.01 -2.71 30.53
N GLN A 78 4.36 -4.01 30.56
CA GLN A 78 5.18 -4.59 31.63
C GLN A 78 6.58 -3.96 31.68
N VAL A 79 7.22 -3.76 30.52
CA VAL A 79 8.52 -3.07 30.45
C VAL A 79 8.41 -1.62 30.91
N ALA A 80 7.35 -0.87 30.54
CA ALA A 80 7.14 0.50 31.02
C ALA A 80 6.92 0.56 32.54
N LEU A 81 6.21 -0.41 33.12
CA LEU A 81 6.04 -0.54 34.56
C LEU A 81 7.37 -0.83 35.28
N SER A 82 8.22 -1.71 34.74
CA SER A 82 9.57 -1.95 35.28
C SER A 82 10.52 -0.76 35.10
N HIS A 83 10.45 -0.06 33.97
CA HIS A 83 11.30 1.11 33.69
C HIS A 83 11.00 2.28 34.64
N ARG A 84 9.75 2.38 35.12
CA ARG A 84 9.34 3.35 36.15
C ARG A 84 10.09 3.13 37.48
N CYS A 85 10.37 1.89 37.86
CA CYS A 85 11.13 1.58 39.08
C CYS A 85 12.65 1.82 38.96
N VAL A 86 13.20 1.88 37.75
CA VAL A 86 14.64 2.18 37.54
C VAL A 86 14.91 3.68 37.64
N VAL A 87 13.99 4.51 37.15
CA VAL A 87 14.15 5.98 37.16
C VAL A 87 14.08 6.57 38.57
N GLU A 88 13.35 5.95 39.51
CA GLU A 88 13.27 6.38 40.92
C GLU A 88 14.61 6.28 41.68
N LEU A 89 15.62 5.57 41.16
CA LEU A 89 16.93 5.41 41.81
C LEU A 89 18.03 6.33 41.25
N GLN A 90 17.71 7.26 40.36
CA GLN A 90 18.72 8.04 39.62
C GLN A 90 18.63 9.58 39.81
N GLN A 91 18.01 10.03 40.91
CA GLN A 91 17.97 11.45 41.31
C GLN A 91 18.91 11.77 42.48
N VAL A 92 20.19 12.01 42.20
CA VAL A 92 21.07 12.86 43.03
C VAL A 92 21.99 13.68 42.13
N SER A 93 22.09 14.98 42.40
CA SER A 93 23.04 15.97 41.84
C SER A 93 22.75 16.60 40.47
N GLU A 94 21.99 17.69 40.51
CA GLU A 94 22.21 18.94 39.75
C GLU A 94 23.54 19.64 40.19
N PRO A 95 23.94 20.82 39.65
CA PRO A 95 23.43 21.61 38.51
C PRO A 95 24.57 21.81 37.43
N LEU A 96 24.74 22.85 36.59
CA LEU A 96 24.13 24.18 36.40
C LEU A 96 24.37 24.73 34.96
N LEU A 97 23.43 25.54 34.45
CA LEU A 97 23.47 26.57 33.38
C LEU A 97 24.54 26.54 32.27
N THR A 98 24.07 26.63 31.00
CA THR A 98 24.04 27.93 30.29
C THR A 98 22.96 27.98 29.20
N GLU A 99 22.32 29.14 29.06
CA GLU A 99 21.25 29.44 28.12
C GLU A 99 21.80 29.97 26.78
N THR A 100 21.05 29.73 25.70
CA THR A 100 20.69 30.66 24.59
C THR A 100 20.02 29.79 23.52
N GLU A 101 18.71 29.60 23.56
CA GLU A 101 17.72 30.48 22.90
C GLU A 101 17.97 30.71 21.40
N SER A 102 17.20 30.01 20.56
CA SER A 102 16.20 30.68 19.71
C SER A 102 15.19 29.67 19.12
N PRO A 103 13.94 30.08 18.84
CA PRO A 103 12.84 29.14 18.67
C PRO A 103 12.42 28.92 17.21
N SER A 104 12.31 27.64 16.80
CA SER A 104 11.47 27.25 15.65
C SER A 104 10.89 25.86 15.88
N ALA A 105 9.85 25.79 16.70
CA ALA A 105 9.15 24.56 17.04
C ALA A 105 8.16 24.16 15.92
N SER A 106 8.68 23.61 14.82
CA SER A 106 7.86 22.78 13.94
C SER A 106 7.76 21.38 14.55
N GLN A 107 6.54 20.96 14.86
CA GLN A 107 6.26 19.72 15.60
C GLN A 107 6.82 18.49 14.85
N SER A 108 7.91 17.90 15.37
CA SER A 108 8.50 16.70 14.78
C SER A 108 7.52 15.53 14.89
N LEU A 109 7.01 15.07 13.73
CA LEU A 109 6.22 13.85 13.62
C LEU A 109 6.99 12.61 14.15
N PHE A 110 8.31 12.63 13.96
CA PHE A 110 9.16 11.48 14.29
C PHE A 110 9.55 11.46 15.76
N PRO A 111 9.59 10.26 16.39
CA PRO A 111 10.02 10.11 17.77
C PRO A 111 11.51 10.41 17.89
N ASN A 112 11.90 11.01 19.02
CA ASN A 112 13.30 11.28 19.32
C ASN A 112 14.04 9.97 19.67
N CYS A 113 14.49 9.26 18.64
CA CYS A 113 15.27 8.03 18.74
C CYS A 113 16.60 8.21 17.99
N PRO A 114 17.73 8.44 18.69
CA PRO A 114 19.03 8.69 18.06
C PRO A 114 19.43 7.65 17.02
N GLN A 115 19.14 6.37 17.26
CA GLN A 115 19.44 5.25 16.38
C GLN A 115 18.63 5.25 15.06
N LEU A 116 17.58 6.06 14.96
CA LEU A 116 16.74 6.22 13.77
C LEU A 116 16.76 7.65 13.21
N SER A 117 17.60 8.53 13.77
CA SER A 117 17.71 9.93 13.35
C SER A 117 17.99 10.05 11.84
N GLU A 118 18.99 9.34 11.32
CA GLU A 118 19.31 9.32 9.89
C GLU A 118 18.17 8.75 9.03
N VAL A 119 17.47 7.73 9.52
CA VAL A 119 16.30 7.12 8.85
C VAL A 119 15.17 8.14 8.71
N PHE A 120 14.86 8.87 9.78
CA PHE A 120 13.81 9.89 9.79
C PHE A 120 14.22 11.14 8.98
N ASN A 121 15.46 11.59 9.08
CA ASN A 121 16.00 12.70 8.28
C ASN A 121 15.93 12.40 6.77
N PHE A 122 16.25 11.16 6.37
CA PHE A 122 16.10 10.73 4.99
C PHE A 122 14.64 10.71 4.54
N ILE A 123 13.71 10.20 5.38
CA ILE A 123 12.27 10.22 5.06
C ILE A 123 11.77 11.67 4.95
N GLU A 124 12.15 12.57 5.86
CA GLU A 124 11.74 13.98 5.84
C GLU A 124 12.20 14.68 4.56
N SER A 125 13.43 14.42 4.14
CA SER A 125 14.02 15.05 2.95
C SER A 125 13.50 14.45 1.62
N ASN A 126 12.92 13.24 1.64
CA ASN A 126 12.62 12.48 0.42
C ASN A 126 11.17 11.96 0.32
N TYR A 127 10.26 12.24 1.27
CA TYR A 127 8.90 11.67 1.25
C TYR A 127 8.12 11.98 -0.02
N GLN A 128 8.40 13.11 -0.68
CA GLN A 128 7.77 13.54 -1.94
C GLN A 128 8.18 12.67 -3.15
N GLN A 129 9.31 11.95 -3.05
CA GLN A 129 9.80 11.05 -4.09
C GLN A 129 9.22 9.64 -3.90
N PRO A 130 9.20 8.77 -4.95
CA PRO A 130 8.66 7.41 -4.86
C PRO A 130 9.59 6.43 -4.11
N ILE A 131 10.02 6.81 -2.89
CA ILE A 131 10.89 6.01 -2.02
C ILE A 131 10.15 4.85 -1.34
N GLY A 132 10.88 3.75 -1.10
CA GLY A 132 10.47 2.63 -0.28
C GLY A 132 11.55 2.17 0.69
N LEU A 133 11.30 1.06 1.38
CA LEU A 133 12.21 0.47 2.37
C LEU A 133 13.64 0.27 1.84
N GLY A 134 13.79 -0.14 0.58
CA GLY A 134 15.09 -0.40 -0.04
C GLY A 134 15.93 0.87 -0.21
N ASP A 135 15.31 1.99 -0.58
CA ASP A 135 15.97 3.27 -0.78
C ASP A 135 16.44 3.85 0.56
N VAL A 136 15.56 3.81 1.57
CA VAL A 136 15.88 4.23 2.94
C VAL A 136 17.03 3.38 3.51
N ALA A 137 16.95 2.05 3.39
CA ALA A 137 18.00 1.13 3.85
C ALA A 137 19.34 1.41 3.18
N LYS A 138 19.35 1.59 1.85
CA LYS A 138 20.54 1.93 1.08
C LYS A 138 21.15 3.28 1.52
N ALA A 139 20.32 4.28 1.81
CA ALA A 139 20.78 5.60 2.21
C ALA A 139 21.49 5.61 3.58
N VAL A 140 21.04 4.78 4.53
CA VAL A 140 21.64 4.65 5.87
C VAL A 140 22.63 3.47 5.98
N GLY A 141 23.02 2.85 4.87
CA GLY A 141 24.00 1.75 4.85
C GLY A 141 23.53 0.42 5.45
N TYR A 142 22.22 0.20 5.59
CA TYR A 142 21.64 -1.02 6.17
C TYR A 142 21.08 -1.99 5.12
N SER A 143 20.94 -3.27 5.51
CA SER A 143 20.12 -4.21 4.76
C SER A 143 18.62 -3.95 5.03
N PRO A 144 17.72 -4.16 4.04
CA PRO A 144 16.28 -3.95 4.23
C PRO A 144 15.68 -4.79 5.36
N ALA A 145 16.20 -6.00 5.57
CA ALA A 145 15.78 -6.88 6.66
C ALA A 145 16.18 -6.33 8.04
N TYR A 146 17.43 -5.87 8.20
CA TYR A 146 17.91 -5.24 9.42
C TYR A 146 17.14 -3.96 9.74
N LEU A 147 16.95 -3.08 8.75
CA LEU A 147 16.19 -1.84 8.95
C LEU A 147 14.72 -2.12 9.35
N THR A 148 14.09 -3.13 8.75
CA THR A 148 12.71 -3.52 9.11
C THR A 148 12.61 -3.96 10.57
N ASP A 149 13.54 -4.79 11.02
CA ASP A 149 13.56 -5.30 12.39
C ASP A 149 13.90 -4.18 13.40
N LEU A 150 14.93 -3.38 13.11
CA LEU A 150 15.34 -2.24 13.94
C LEU A 150 14.20 -1.23 14.14
N VAL A 151 13.54 -0.79 13.06
CA VAL A 151 12.44 0.19 13.12
C VAL A 151 11.23 -0.38 13.84
N ARG A 152 10.86 -1.65 13.62
CA ARG A 152 9.77 -2.31 14.34
C ARG A 152 10.06 -2.43 15.84
N ARG A 153 11.27 -2.84 16.20
CA ARG A 153 11.70 -3.02 17.60
C ARG A 153 11.64 -1.71 18.37
N LEU A 154 12.13 -0.62 17.78
CA LEU A 154 12.21 0.69 18.42
C LEU A 154 10.88 1.47 18.38
N THR A 155 10.12 1.40 17.28
CA THR A 155 8.93 2.26 17.07
C THR A 155 7.60 1.53 17.09
N GLY A 156 7.59 0.19 16.97
CA GLY A 156 6.37 -0.60 16.73
C GLY A 156 5.76 -0.43 15.33
N GLN A 157 6.36 0.36 14.45
CA GLN A 157 5.88 0.63 13.10
C GLN A 157 6.84 0.12 12.01
N THR A 158 6.46 0.28 10.74
CA THR A 158 7.32 0.01 9.57
C THR A 158 7.76 1.31 8.91
N VAL A 159 8.88 1.27 8.17
CA VAL A 159 9.36 2.41 7.36
C VAL A 159 8.29 2.93 6.40
N TYR A 160 7.53 2.03 5.75
CA TYR A 160 6.42 2.43 4.86
C TYR A 160 5.32 3.21 5.60
N ARG A 161 5.03 2.83 6.86
CA ARG A 161 4.04 3.54 7.69
C ARG A 161 4.53 4.94 8.06
N TRP A 162 5.80 5.09 8.47
CA TRP A 162 6.41 6.40 8.72
C TRP A 162 6.38 7.32 7.49
N ILE A 163 6.70 6.80 6.30
CA ILE A 163 6.57 7.54 5.04
C ILE A 163 5.11 7.95 4.79
N ALA A 164 4.15 7.03 4.95
CA ALA A 164 2.74 7.31 4.73
C ALA A 164 2.18 8.35 5.72
N GLU A 165 2.49 8.23 7.01
CA GLU A 165 2.09 9.19 8.05
C GLU A 165 2.67 10.58 7.73
N ARG A 166 3.97 10.68 7.38
CA ARG A 166 4.59 11.96 7.00
C ARG A 166 3.95 12.62 5.79
N ARG A 167 3.60 11.83 4.76
CA ARG A 167 2.87 12.30 3.58
C ARG A 167 1.46 12.78 3.90
N MET A 168 0.75 12.10 4.80
CA MET A 168 -0.57 12.54 5.24
C MET A 168 -0.50 13.87 5.98
N THR A 169 0.48 14.06 6.87
CA THR A 169 0.72 15.34 7.55
C THR A 169 1.03 16.46 6.55
N ALA A 170 1.89 16.23 5.56
CA ALA A 170 2.15 17.20 4.49
C ALA A 170 0.88 17.54 3.68
N ALA A 171 0.05 16.54 3.41
CA ALA A 171 -1.19 16.72 2.66
C ALA A 171 -2.21 17.55 3.45
N CYS A 172 -2.32 17.38 4.77
CA CYS A 172 -3.18 18.20 5.62
C CYS A 172 -2.81 19.68 5.56
N SER A 173 -1.53 20.02 5.74
CA SER A 173 -1.03 21.39 5.57
C SER A 173 -1.42 21.96 4.20
N LEU A 174 -1.12 21.25 3.11
CA LEU A 174 -1.48 21.71 1.75
C LEU A 174 -2.99 21.82 1.50
N LEU A 175 -3.81 21.00 2.16
CA LEU A 175 -5.28 21.05 2.05
C LEU A 175 -5.88 22.28 2.75
N GLN A 176 -5.27 22.73 3.86
CA GLN A 176 -5.62 23.96 4.57
C GLN A 176 -5.07 25.19 3.82
N GLU A 177 -3.75 25.27 3.71
CA GLU A 177 -2.98 26.42 3.24
C GLU A 177 -3.17 26.77 1.75
N THR A 178 -3.70 25.85 0.93
CA THR A 178 -3.78 26.06 -0.52
C THR A 178 -5.10 25.61 -1.15
N ASP A 179 -5.47 26.25 -2.26
CA ASP A 179 -6.58 25.85 -3.14
C ASP A 179 -6.19 24.83 -4.21
N GLN A 180 -5.04 24.15 -4.06
CA GLN A 180 -4.62 23.11 -5.00
C GLN A 180 -5.68 22.00 -5.12
N THR A 181 -5.83 21.44 -6.31
CA THR A 181 -6.71 20.29 -6.53
C THR A 181 -6.18 19.06 -5.80
N ILE A 182 -7.07 18.15 -5.41
CA ILE A 182 -6.70 16.95 -4.64
C ILE A 182 -5.69 16.05 -5.41
N ASP A 183 -5.72 16.06 -6.75
CA ASP A 183 -4.75 15.35 -7.59
C ASP A 183 -3.36 16.03 -7.62
N GLN A 184 -3.31 17.37 -7.60
CA GLN A 184 -2.05 18.12 -7.44
C GLN A 184 -1.42 17.87 -6.07
N ILE A 185 -2.21 17.87 -4.99
CA ILE A 185 -1.73 17.57 -3.63
C ILE A 185 -1.24 16.12 -3.53
N ALA A 186 -1.97 15.17 -4.11
CA ALA A 186 -1.53 13.77 -4.15
C ALA A 186 -0.14 13.63 -4.81
N LYS A 187 0.08 14.34 -5.92
CA LYS A 187 1.38 14.36 -6.63
C LYS A 187 2.48 15.04 -5.84
N SER A 188 2.23 16.21 -5.24
CA SER A 188 3.25 16.96 -4.49
C SER A 188 3.72 16.25 -3.23
N VAL A 189 2.86 15.45 -2.57
CA VAL A 189 3.25 14.60 -1.43
C VAL A 189 3.75 13.20 -1.84
N GLY A 190 3.98 12.94 -3.14
CA GLY A 190 4.64 11.73 -3.63
C GLY A 190 3.75 10.52 -3.93
N TYR A 191 2.45 10.69 -4.14
CA TYR A 191 1.59 9.66 -4.73
C TYR A 191 1.52 9.80 -6.26
N ARG A 192 1.97 8.76 -6.96
CA ARG A 192 1.86 8.66 -8.42
C ARG A 192 0.40 8.65 -8.93
N TYR A 193 -0.53 8.14 -8.11
CA TYR A 193 -1.94 7.99 -8.47
C TYR A 193 -2.84 8.48 -7.32
N ALA A 194 -3.76 9.39 -7.62
CA ALA A 194 -4.68 9.95 -6.62
C ALA A 194 -5.51 8.88 -5.90
N VAL A 195 -5.88 7.77 -6.56
CA VAL A 195 -6.63 6.66 -5.94
C VAL A 195 -5.90 6.08 -4.72
N CYS A 196 -4.57 5.98 -4.76
CA CYS A 196 -3.76 5.52 -3.63
C CYS A 196 -3.79 6.54 -2.48
N PHE A 197 -3.69 7.83 -2.80
CA PHE A 197 -3.82 8.92 -1.84
C PHE A 197 -5.19 8.94 -1.17
N PHE A 198 -6.29 8.91 -1.95
CA PHE A 198 -7.66 8.87 -1.42
C PHE A 198 -7.88 7.70 -0.45
N ARG A 199 -7.39 6.50 -0.78
CA ARG A 199 -7.49 5.33 0.10
C ARG A 199 -6.71 5.53 1.40
N GLN A 200 -5.47 6.05 1.32
CA GLN A 200 -4.64 6.28 2.51
C GLN A 200 -5.23 7.38 3.40
N PHE A 201 -5.66 8.49 2.82
CA PHE A 201 -6.24 9.61 3.55
C PHE A 201 -7.52 9.19 4.28
N ARG A 202 -8.41 8.44 3.62
CA ARG A 202 -9.62 7.89 4.25
C ARG A 202 -9.29 6.87 5.34
N GLN A 203 -8.22 6.10 5.20
CA GLN A 203 -7.76 5.18 6.25
C GLN A 203 -7.21 5.93 7.47
N SER A 204 -6.56 7.07 7.27
CA SER A 204 -5.96 7.88 8.35
C SER A 204 -6.96 8.81 9.05
N PHE A 205 -7.93 9.40 8.31
CA PHE A 205 -8.84 10.44 8.82
C PHE A 205 -10.34 10.07 8.74
N GLY A 206 -10.69 8.86 8.30
CA GLY A 206 -12.07 8.38 8.17
C GLY A 206 -12.89 8.96 7.00
N MET A 207 -12.54 10.15 6.50
CA MET A 207 -13.25 10.91 5.48
C MET A 207 -12.39 11.17 4.22
N THR A 208 -12.96 11.81 3.19
CA THR A 208 -12.21 12.17 1.97
C THR A 208 -11.46 13.50 2.14
N PRO A 209 -10.35 13.73 1.41
CA PRO A 209 -9.60 15.00 1.45
C PRO A 209 -10.46 16.25 1.20
N GLN A 210 -11.45 16.17 0.30
CA GLN A 210 -12.33 17.29 -0.02
C GLN A 210 -13.29 17.61 1.14
N VAL A 211 -13.88 16.58 1.76
CA VAL A 211 -14.75 16.75 2.94
C VAL A 211 -13.94 17.29 4.12
N TRP A 212 -12.72 16.79 4.31
CA TRP A 212 -11.81 17.26 5.34
C TRP A 212 -11.44 18.74 5.15
N ARG A 213 -11.05 19.16 3.94
CA ARG A 213 -10.77 20.58 3.61
C ARG A 213 -11.96 21.49 3.95
N ASN A 214 -13.17 21.11 3.53
CA ASN A 214 -14.36 21.91 3.80
C ASN A 214 -14.61 22.04 5.31
N ALA A 215 -14.53 20.93 6.05
CA ALA A 215 -14.74 20.93 7.50
C ALA A 215 -13.70 21.76 8.28
N GLN A 216 -12.44 21.81 7.84
CA GLN A 216 -11.43 22.70 8.45
C GLN A 216 -11.75 24.17 8.19
N ARG A 217 -12.07 24.54 6.95
CA ARG A 217 -12.38 25.94 6.59
C ARG A 217 -13.70 26.44 7.19
N GLU A 218 -14.68 25.57 7.37
CA GLU A 218 -15.91 25.90 8.11
C GLU A 218 -15.63 26.12 9.60
N SER A 219 -14.69 25.39 10.19
CA SER A 219 -14.25 25.62 11.59
C SER A 219 -13.49 26.94 11.75
N GLU A 220 -12.65 27.31 10.78
CA GLU A 220 -11.87 28.57 10.77
C GLU A 220 -12.72 29.82 10.48
N ALA A 221 -13.98 29.66 10.05
CA ALA A 221 -14.90 30.76 9.73
C ALA A 221 -15.93 31.06 10.85
N ILE A 222 -15.83 30.37 11.99
CA ILE A 222 -16.77 30.47 13.13
C ILE A 222 -16.10 31.10 14.38
N ASP A 223 -14.76 31.15 14.41
CA ASP A 223 -13.94 31.93 15.37
C ASP A 223 -13.58 33.33 14.79
#